data_AF-A0A8C3QZW1-F1
#
_entry.id   AF-A0A8C3QZW1-F1
#
_cell.length_a   1.000
_cell.length_b   1.000
_cell.length_c   1.000
_cell.angle_alpha   90.00
_cell.angle_beta   90.00
_cell.angle_gamma   90.00
#
_symmetry.space_group_name_H-M   'P 1'
#
loop_
_entity.id
_entity.type
_entity.pdbx_description
1 polymer ?
#
loop_
_entity_poly.entity_id
_entity_poly.type
_entity_poly.pdbx_seq_one_letter_code
_entity_poly.pdbx_strand_id
1 'polypeptide(L)'
;MKNGKSPVIIDNTNIHAWEMKPYVMMAHENRYEVTFQEPDTPWKFNVQELTRRNIHHVPREKIQRMKEQYEHNVTFHSVLRSEKPSRDEGRAALNRTQTKELFNNNSAWHFAVNQIIRAVL
;
A
#
# COMPACT_ATOMS: atom_id res chain seq x y z
N MET A 1 -0.09 -6.25 -17.75
CA MET A 1 0.05 -5.11 -18.70
C MET A 1 0.40 -5.53 -20.13
N LYS A 2 0.70 -6.80 -20.43
CA LYS A 2 1.23 -7.28 -21.73
C LYS A 2 0.30 -7.16 -22.96
N ASN A 3 -0.99 -6.88 -22.80
CA ASN A 3 -1.97 -6.87 -23.90
C ASN A 3 -2.40 -5.45 -24.31
N GLY A 4 -1.67 -4.42 -23.88
CA GLY A 4 -1.99 -3.03 -24.19
C GLY A 4 -3.35 -2.54 -23.65
N LYS A 5 -3.88 -3.17 -22.59
CA LYS A 5 -5.11 -2.72 -21.94
C LYS A 5 -4.84 -1.44 -21.14
N SER A 6 -5.63 -0.38 -21.35
CA SER A 6 -5.46 0.91 -20.66
C SER A 6 -6.83 1.51 -20.32
N PRO A 7 -7.03 2.11 -19.13
CA PRO A 7 -6.08 2.18 -18.01
C PRO A 7 -5.98 0.85 -17.23
N VAL A 8 -4.88 0.66 -16.52
CA VAL A 8 -4.75 -0.39 -15.49
C VAL A 8 -4.71 0.30 -14.13
N ILE A 9 -5.63 -0.08 -13.24
CA ILE A 9 -5.75 0.45 -11.88
C ILE A 9 -5.34 -0.66 -10.92
N ILE A 10 -4.36 -0.38 -10.07
CA ILE A 10 -3.97 -1.24 -8.96
C ILE A 10 -4.34 -0.50 -7.69
N ASP A 11 -5.44 -0.95 -7.11
CA ASP A 11 -5.96 -0.44 -5.85
C ASP A 11 -5.51 -1.40 -4.75
N ASN A 12 -4.55 -0.99 -3.93
CA ASN A 12 -4.04 -1.76 -2.82
C ASN A 12 -3.50 -0.81 -1.74
N THR A 13 -3.33 -1.34 -0.53
CA THR A 13 -2.89 -0.58 0.64
C THR A 13 -1.59 0.19 0.38
N ASN A 14 -0.56 -0.48 -0.16
CA ASN A 14 0.69 0.14 -0.65
C ASN A 14 1.26 1.24 0.29
N ILE A 15 1.41 0.92 1.56
CA ILE A 15 1.87 1.87 2.60
C ILE A 15 3.32 2.26 2.37
N HIS A 16 4.13 1.35 1.84
CA HIS A 16 5.54 1.57 1.56
C HIS A 16 5.84 1.56 0.06
N ALA A 17 6.78 2.41 -0.35
CA ALA A 17 7.23 2.50 -1.75
C ALA A 17 7.73 1.16 -2.31
N TRP A 18 8.35 0.32 -1.48
CA TRP A 18 8.86 -0.99 -1.92
C TRP A 18 7.74 -1.97 -2.28
N GLU A 19 6.53 -1.82 -1.71
CA GLU A 19 5.36 -2.63 -2.06
C GLU A 19 4.85 -2.29 -3.47
N MET A 20 5.06 -1.05 -3.90
CA MET A 20 4.64 -0.55 -5.22
C MET A 20 5.63 -0.92 -6.33
N LYS A 21 6.90 -1.13 -5.99
CA LYS A 21 8.00 -1.41 -6.93
C LYS A 21 7.69 -2.48 -7.99
N PRO A 22 7.15 -3.67 -7.69
CA PRO A 22 6.86 -4.67 -8.71
C PRO A 22 5.83 -4.20 -9.75
N TYR A 23 4.83 -3.40 -9.33
CA TYR A 23 3.84 -2.85 -10.25
C TYR A 23 4.43 -1.78 -11.16
N VAL A 24 5.25 -0.91 -10.59
CA VAL A 24 5.92 0.18 -11.31
C VAL A 24 6.91 -0.37 -12.34
N MET A 25 7.70 -1.38 -11.97
CA MET A 25 8.60 -2.07 -12.90
C MET A 25 7.81 -2.70 -14.06
N MET A 26 6.73 -3.43 -13.76
CA MET A 26 5.90 -4.04 -14.79
C MET A 26 5.30 -3.00 -15.74
N ALA A 27 4.84 -1.86 -15.22
CA ALA A 27 4.32 -0.76 -16.03
C ALA A 27 5.40 -0.18 -16.94
N HIS A 28 6.58 0.09 -16.40
CA HIS A 28 7.71 0.64 -17.14
C HIS A 28 8.17 -0.27 -18.28
N GLU A 29 8.32 -1.58 -18.02
CA GLU A 29 8.70 -2.57 -19.03
C GLU A 29 7.69 -2.67 -20.18
N ASN A 30 6.41 -2.38 -19.89
CA ASN A 30 5.33 -2.40 -20.88
C ASN A 30 4.99 -0.99 -21.41
N ARG A 31 5.85 0.00 -21.17
CA ARG A 31 5.72 1.40 -21.66
C ARG A 31 4.48 2.13 -21.18
N TYR A 32 3.98 1.80 -19.99
CA TYR A 32 2.92 2.56 -19.35
C TYR A 32 3.51 3.76 -18.60
N GLU A 33 2.85 4.90 -18.70
CA GLU A 33 3.02 6.01 -17.78
C GLU A 33 2.33 5.69 -16.45
N VAL A 34 3.01 5.94 -15.33
CA VAL A 34 2.55 5.63 -13.99
C VAL A 34 2.26 6.89 -13.21
N THR A 35 1.05 6.95 -12.63
CA THR A 35 0.63 8.00 -11.69
C THR A 35 0.19 7.38 -10.37
N PHE A 36 0.51 8.04 -9.27
CA PHE A 36 0.07 7.65 -7.93
C PHE A 36 -1.05 8.57 -7.50
N GLN A 37 -2.14 7.99 -7.02
CA GLN A 37 -3.33 8.72 -6.58
C GLN A 37 -3.71 8.28 -5.17
N GLU A 38 -4.10 9.25 -4.35
CA GLU A 38 -4.69 8.99 -3.05
C GLU A 38 -6.18 9.34 -3.09
N PRO A 39 -7.01 8.71 -2.24
CA PRO A 39 -8.38 9.15 -2.05
C PRO A 39 -8.42 10.62 -1.64
N ASP A 40 -9.28 11.41 -2.28
CA ASP A 40 -9.60 12.77 -1.84
C ASP A 40 -10.79 12.71 -0.86
N THR A 41 -10.51 12.24 0.35
CA THR A 41 -11.51 12.18 1.42
C THR A 41 -11.00 12.89 2.67
N PRO A 42 -11.84 13.69 3.36
CA PRO A 42 -11.41 14.39 4.58
C PRO A 42 -10.97 13.46 5.72
N TRP A 43 -11.40 12.20 5.68
CA TRP A 43 -11.20 11.22 6.74
C TRP A 43 -10.07 10.23 6.46
N LYS A 44 -9.36 10.33 5.32
CA LYS A 44 -8.30 9.39 4.95
C LYS A 44 -7.25 9.17 6.05
N PHE A 45 -6.85 10.20 6.81
CA PHE A 45 -5.88 10.02 7.91
C PHE A 45 -6.51 10.06 9.31
N ASN A 46 -7.83 9.96 9.41
CA ASN A 46 -8.56 9.96 10.68
C ASN A 46 -8.79 8.54 11.19
N VAL A 47 -7.94 8.09 12.10
CA VAL A 47 -7.99 6.73 12.69
C VAL A 47 -9.35 6.37 13.28
N GLN A 48 -10.08 7.31 13.87
CA GLN A 48 -11.42 7.04 14.41
C GLN A 48 -12.41 6.75 13.29
N GLU A 49 -12.44 7.59 12.25
CA GLU A 49 -13.31 7.37 11.09
C GLU A 49 -12.94 6.10 10.32
N LEU A 50 -11.64 5.84 10.12
CA LEU A 50 -11.17 4.60 9.49
C LEU A 50 -11.61 3.38 10.29
N THR A 51 -11.49 3.41 11.62
CA THR A 51 -11.94 2.31 12.50
C THR A 51 -13.46 2.13 12.43
N ARG A 52 -14.22 3.23 12.38
CA ARG A 52 -15.69 3.18 12.29
C ARG A 52 -16.18 2.63 10.95
N ARG A 53 -15.47 2.91 9.86
CA ARG A 53 -15.79 2.49 8.48
C ARG A 53 -15.18 1.14 8.09
N ASN A 54 -14.34 0.57 8.95
CA ASN A 54 -13.62 -0.67 8.71
C ASN A 54 -14.55 -1.89 8.70
N ILE A 55 -14.71 -2.51 7.53
CA ILE A 55 -15.56 -3.69 7.33
C ILE A 55 -14.84 -5.03 7.50
N HIS A 56 -13.51 -5.04 7.64
CA HIS A 56 -12.73 -6.28 7.84
C HIS A 56 -12.13 -6.40 9.25
N HIS A 57 -12.69 -5.65 10.21
CA HIS A 57 -12.37 -5.76 11.63
C HIS A 57 -10.89 -5.62 12.00
N VAL A 58 -10.09 -4.89 11.21
CA VAL A 58 -8.72 -4.56 11.60
C VAL A 58 -8.70 -3.76 12.91
N PRO A 59 -7.90 -4.17 13.91
CA PRO A 59 -7.81 -3.44 15.17
C PRO A 59 -7.38 -1.98 15.00
N ARG A 60 -7.93 -1.09 15.84
CA ARG A 60 -7.62 0.35 15.83
C ARG A 60 -6.11 0.61 15.95
N GLU A 61 -5.40 -0.19 16.74
CA GLU A 61 -3.97 -0.08 16.97
C GLU A 61 -3.18 -0.39 15.70
N LYS A 62 -3.65 -1.37 14.91
CA LYS A 62 -3.07 -1.67 13.59
C LYS A 62 -3.36 -0.53 12.62
N ILE A 63 -4.55 0.06 12.65
CA ILE A 63 -4.87 1.27 11.89
C ILE A 63 -3.90 2.41 12.24
N GLN A 64 -3.73 2.69 13.53
CA GLN A 64 -2.79 3.72 13.99
C GLN A 64 -1.36 3.48 13.46
N ARG A 65 -0.83 2.26 13.57
CA ARG A 65 0.50 1.91 13.07
C ARG A 65 0.62 2.05 11.55
N MET A 66 -0.38 1.59 10.81
CA MET A 66 -0.40 1.69 9.35
C MET A 66 -0.42 3.14 8.89
N LYS A 67 -1.16 4.01 9.58
CA LYS A 67 -1.11 5.47 9.35
C LYS A 67 0.29 6.04 9.63
N GLU A 68 0.91 5.67 10.74
CA GLU A 68 2.24 6.17 11.13
C GLU A 68 3.34 5.75 10.15
N GLN A 69 3.19 4.59 9.53
CA GLN A 69 4.15 4.03 8.56
C GLN A 69 3.89 4.46 7.12
N TYR A 70 2.76 5.14 6.85
CA TYR A 70 2.36 5.52 5.50
C TYR A 70 3.33 6.52 4.88
N GLU A 71 3.94 6.13 3.76
CA GLU A 71 4.86 6.98 3.01
C GLU A 71 4.09 7.91 2.08
N HIS A 72 4.21 9.22 2.30
CA HIS A 72 3.54 10.24 1.49
C HIS A 72 4.39 10.66 0.29
N ASN A 73 3.73 11.25 -0.71
CA ASN A 73 4.39 11.90 -1.87
C ASN A 73 5.35 10.97 -2.62
N VAL A 74 4.95 9.71 -2.80
CA VAL A 74 5.74 8.74 -3.54
C VAL A 74 5.83 9.15 -5.02
N THR A 75 7.01 8.92 -5.59
CA THR A 75 7.31 9.21 -6.99
C THR A 75 7.80 7.93 -7.66
N PHE A 76 7.76 7.92 -8.99
CA PHE A 76 8.30 6.80 -9.77
C PHE A 76 9.74 6.46 -9.35
N HIS A 77 10.58 7.49 -9.20
CA HIS A 77 11.98 7.34 -8.82
C HIS A 77 12.17 6.90 -7.36
N SER A 78 11.36 7.39 -6.41
CA SER A 78 11.45 6.93 -5.02
C SER A 78 11.04 5.47 -4.89
N VAL A 79 10.03 5.04 -5.65
CA VAL A 79 9.63 3.63 -5.72
C VAL A 79 10.73 2.76 -6.33
N LEU A 80 11.37 3.17 -7.42
CA LEU A 80 12.47 2.39 -8.01
C LEU A 80 13.69 2.25 -7.08
N ARG A 81 13.98 3.27 -6.26
CA ARG A 81 15.07 3.22 -5.28
C ARG A 81 14.71 2.55 -3.96
N SER A 82 13.44 2.31 -3.70
CA SER A 82 12.99 1.70 -2.45
C SER A 82 13.43 0.24 -2.33
N GLU A 83 13.70 -0.19 -1.10
CA GLU A 83 14.09 -1.55 -0.77
C GLU A 83 13.26 -2.06 0.41
N LYS A 84 12.98 -3.36 0.38
CA LYS A 84 12.29 -4.01 1.49
C LYS A 84 13.28 -4.18 2.65
N PRO A 85 12.94 -3.76 3.88
CA PRO A 85 13.81 -3.96 5.04
C PRO A 85 14.14 -5.43 5.26
N SER A 86 15.34 -5.70 5.77
CA SER A 86 15.87 -7.06 5.90
C SER A 86 15.08 -7.86 6.96
N ARG A 87 15.00 -9.19 6.80
CA ARG A 87 14.22 -10.06 7.71
C ARG A 87 14.73 -10.03 9.16
N ASP A 88 15.99 -9.66 9.38
CA ASP A 88 16.61 -9.67 10.70
C ASP A 88 16.22 -8.44 11.53
N GLU A 89 15.94 -7.31 10.88
CA GLU A 89 15.43 -6.09 11.53
C GLU A 89 13.99 -6.27 12.06
N GLY A 90 13.16 -7.04 11.36
CA GLY A 90 11.75 -7.29 11.76
C GLY A 90 11.56 -8.39 12.82
N ARG A 91 12.55 -9.28 13.00
CA ARG A 91 12.48 -10.39 13.97
C ARG A 91 12.80 -9.99 15.40
N ALA A 92 13.51 -8.88 15.61
CA ALA A 92 13.83 -8.38 16.93
C ALA A 92 12.59 -7.95 17.75
N ALA A 93 11.41 -7.84 17.13
CA ALA A 93 10.24 -7.26 17.78
C ALA A 93 9.01 -8.17 18.00
N LEU A 94 8.81 -9.33 17.34
CA LEU A 94 7.52 -10.05 17.44
C LEU A 94 7.59 -11.59 17.32
N ASN A 95 6.81 -12.28 18.17
CA ASN A 95 6.68 -13.74 18.26
C ASN A 95 6.01 -14.36 17.03
N ARG A 96 6.47 -15.57 16.68
CA ARG A 96 6.17 -16.34 15.45
C ARG A 96 4.67 -16.58 15.17
N THR A 97 3.80 -16.54 16.18
CA THR A 97 2.35 -16.77 16.05
C THR A 97 1.60 -15.58 15.43
N GLN A 98 2.05 -14.35 15.66
CA GLN A 98 1.40 -13.12 15.17
C GLN A 98 1.58 -12.89 13.66
N THR A 99 2.61 -13.51 13.08
CA THR A 99 2.96 -13.31 11.66
C THR A 99 1.94 -13.90 10.69
N LYS A 100 1.24 -14.98 11.04
CA LYS A 100 0.22 -15.60 10.18
C LYS A 100 -1.10 -14.83 10.15
N GLU A 101 -1.51 -14.23 11.27
CA GLU A 101 -2.71 -13.35 11.31
C GLU A 101 -2.50 -12.04 10.55
N LEU A 102 -1.26 -11.50 10.56
CA LEU A 102 -0.95 -10.25 9.85
C LEU A 102 -1.15 -10.34 8.32
N PHE A 103 -0.84 -11.50 7.70
CA PHE A 103 -1.06 -11.73 6.27
C PHE A 103 -2.55 -11.87 5.91
N ASN A 104 -3.36 -12.45 6.81
CA ASN A 104 -4.79 -12.69 6.54
C ASN A 104 -5.66 -11.45 6.76
N ASN A 105 -5.17 -10.47 7.54
CA ASN A 105 -5.92 -9.28 7.95
C ASN A 105 -5.41 -7.99 7.25
N ASN A 106 -4.88 -8.10 6.03
CA ASN A 106 -4.38 -6.94 5.25
C ASN A 106 -5.45 -6.24 4.40
N SER A 107 -6.69 -6.73 4.40
CA SER A 107 -7.78 -6.25 3.54
C SER A 107 -8.51 -5.00 4.05
N ALA A 108 -8.37 -4.61 5.32
CA ALA A 108 -9.26 -3.57 5.86
C ALA A 108 -8.89 -2.12 5.61
N TRP A 109 -7.63 -1.88 5.24
CA TRP A 109 -7.19 -0.56 4.79
C TRP A 109 -7.56 -0.26 3.35
N HIS A 110 -7.92 -1.30 2.60
CA HIS A 110 -8.27 -1.25 1.19
C HIS A 110 -9.44 -0.30 0.87
N PHE A 111 -10.23 0.10 1.86
CA PHE A 111 -11.37 1.02 1.66
C PHE A 111 -11.13 2.41 2.26
N ALA A 112 -9.92 2.67 2.77
CA ALA A 112 -9.73 3.74 3.73
C ALA A 112 -8.56 4.69 3.38
N VAL A 113 -7.40 4.13 3.02
CA VAL A 113 -6.24 4.86 2.47
C VAL A 113 -5.45 3.91 1.59
N ASN A 114 -5.54 4.10 0.28
CA ASN A 114 -4.76 3.33 -0.69
C ASN A 114 -3.93 4.29 -1.52
N GLN A 115 -2.68 3.91 -1.78
CA GLN A 115 -1.93 4.49 -2.89
C GLN A 115 -2.33 3.75 -4.15
N ILE A 116 -3.28 4.33 -4.88
CA ILE A 116 -3.79 3.81 -6.15
C ILE A 116 -2.73 4.06 -7.21
N ILE A 117 -2.26 2.99 -7.84
CA ILE A 117 -1.39 3.09 -9.00
C ILE A 117 -2.27 3.07 -10.24
N ARG A 118 -2.28 4.19 -10.97
CA ARG A 118 -2.93 4.29 -12.28
C ARG A 118 -1.87 4.29 -13.36
N ALA A 119 -1.94 3.28 -14.22
CA ALA A 119 -1.04 3.11 -15.36
C ALA A 119 -1.81 3.30 -16.68
N VAL A 120 -1.27 4.12 -17.59
CA VAL A 120 -1.84 4.36 -18.93
C VAL A 120 -0.80 4.11 -20.02
N LEU A 121 -1.23 3.54 -21.15
CA LEU A 121 -0.41 3.47 -22.37
C LEU A 121 -0.18 4.84 -22.98
#